data_AF-A0A7M3M9Q2-F1
#
_entry.id   AF-A0A7M3M9Q2-F1
#
_cell.length_a   1.000
_cell.length_b   1.000
_cell.length_c   1.000
_cell.angle_alpha   90.00
_cell.angle_beta   90.00
_cell.angle_gamma   90.00
#
_symmetry.space_group_name_H-M   'P 1'
#
loop_
_entity.id
_entity.type
_entity.pdbx_description
1 polymer ?
#
loop_
_entity_poly.entity_id
_entity_poly.type
_entity_poly.pdbx_seq_one_letter_code
_entity_poly.pdbx_strand_id
1 'polypeptide(L)' 'MNATSFDAFFRRVADAIGVETQNDLARVLGVNRSAITQAKQRNAIPQKWLHALARDYGYSARWLESGDGPKHAGTSCHEP' A
#
# COMPACT_ATOMS: atom_id res chain seq x y z
N MET A 1 21.39 -5.63 0.24
CA MET A 1 20.43 -4.51 0.11
C MET A 1 19.16 -5.05 -0.55
N ASN A 2 18.27 -5.69 0.22
CA ASN A 2 16.98 -6.19 -0.30
C ASN A 2 15.87 -5.49 0.48
N ALA A 3 15.43 -4.33 0.00
CA ALA A 3 14.35 -3.55 0.62
C ALA A 3 12.96 -4.00 0.13
N THR A 4 12.70 -5.31 0.07
CA THR A 4 11.35 -5.86 -0.06
C THR A 4 10.70 -5.84 1.32
N SER A 5 10.49 -4.64 1.86
CA SER A 5 10.13 -4.43 3.26
C SER A 5 8.98 -3.44 3.41
N PHE A 6 8.22 -3.61 4.49
CA PHE A 6 7.16 -2.69 4.90
C PHE A 6 7.57 -1.21 4.77
N ASP A 7 8.83 -0.88 5.06
CA ASP A 7 9.36 0.48 4.96
C ASP A 7 9.29 1.06 3.53
N ALA A 8 9.65 0.25 2.52
CA ALA A 8 9.57 0.66 1.12
C ALA A 8 8.11 0.83 0.68
N PHE A 9 7.23 -0.07 1.09
CA PHE A 9 5.78 0.07 0.91
C PHE A 9 5.27 1.35 1.57
N PHE A 10 5.61 1.58 2.84
CA PHE A 10 5.18 2.74 3.61
C PHE A 10 5.61 4.03 2.93
N ARG A 11 6.88 4.14 2.51
CA ARG A 11 7.40 5.33 1.85
C ARG A 11 6.74 5.59 0.49
N ARG A 12 6.41 4.53 -0.24
CA ARG A 12 5.71 4.64 -1.53
C ARG A 12 4.26 5.08 -1.37
N VAL A 13 3.57 4.54 -0.37
CA VAL A 13 2.20 4.95 -0.03
C VAL A 13 2.19 6.38 0.52
N ALA A 14 3.19 6.73 1.35
CA ALA A 14 3.43 8.09 1.83
C ALA A 14 3.54 9.10 0.70
N ASP A 15 4.36 8.81 -0.30
CA ASP A 15 4.55 9.67 -1.45
C ASP A 15 3.29 9.75 -2.34
N ALA A 16 2.59 8.64 -2.55
CA ALA A 16 1.43 8.61 -3.44
C ALA A 16 0.16 9.20 -2.85
N ILE A 17 -0.09 8.98 -1.56
CA ILE A 17 -1.32 9.40 -0.86
C ILE A 17 -1.09 10.68 -0.03
N GLY A 18 0.17 11.02 0.25
CA GLY A 18 0.53 12.12 1.14
C GLY A 18 0.51 11.75 2.62
N VAL A 19 0.67 10.46 2.97
CA VAL A 19 0.68 10.02 4.37
C VAL A 19 2.07 10.14 4.99
N GLU A 20 2.27 11.02 5.95
CA GLU A 20 3.60 11.21 6.56
C GLU A 20 3.87 10.27 7.75
N THR A 21 2.81 9.72 8.36
CA THR A 21 2.92 8.93 9.59
C THR A 21 2.21 7.59 9.51
N GLN A 22 2.65 6.63 10.34
CA GLN A 22 1.97 5.34 10.51
C GLN A 22 0.52 5.51 10.96
N ASN A 23 0.21 6.58 11.69
CA ASN A 23 -1.15 6.89 12.12
C ASN A 23 -2.03 7.31 10.95
N ASP A 24 -1.48 8.10 10.05
CA ASP A 24 -2.18 8.52 8.84
C ASP A 24 -2.47 7.33 7.94
N LEU A 25 -1.48 6.46 7.72
CA LEU A 25 -1.67 5.20 7.02
C LEU A 25 -2.74 4.32 7.70
N ALA A 26 -2.74 4.22 9.04
CA ALA A 26 -3.75 3.48 9.78
C ALA A 26 -5.16 4.02 9.52
N ARG A 27 -5.29 5.35 9.48
CA ARG A 27 -6.56 6.06 9.26
C ARG A 27 -7.06 5.86 7.83
N VAL A 28 -6.19 5.96 6.84
CA VAL A 28 -6.48 5.67 5.43
C VAL A 28 -6.94 4.22 5.24
N LEU A 29 -6.27 3.27 5.89
CA LEU A 29 -6.61 1.85 5.80
C LEU A 29 -7.80 1.44 6.70
N GLY A 30 -8.29 2.33 7.55
CA GLY A 30 -9.32 2.03 8.55
C GLY A 30 -8.88 0.99 9.59
N VAL A 31 -7.58 0.91 9.89
CA VAL A 31 -7.01 -0.02 10.89
C VAL A 31 -6.44 0.74 12.08
N ASN A 32 -6.12 0.01 13.15
CA ASN A 32 -5.47 0.59 14.32
C ASN A 32 -3.95 0.74 14.12
N ARG A 33 -3.35 1.75 14.76
CA ARG A 33 -1.89 1.96 14.72
C ARG A 33 -1.11 0.71 15.13
N SER A 34 -1.61 -0.05 16.10
CA SER A 34 -1.01 -1.32 16.53
C SER A 34 -0.92 -2.35 15.40
N ALA A 35 -1.90 -2.39 14.49
CA ALA A 35 -1.85 -3.27 13.31
C ALA A 35 -0.71 -2.86 12.36
N ILE A 36 -0.48 -1.55 12.21
CA ILE A 36 0.63 -1.01 11.42
C ILE A 36 1.98 -1.42 12.04
N THR A 37 2.14 -1.23 13.34
CA THR A 37 3.36 -1.63 14.06
C THR A 37 3.64 -3.12 13.94
N GLN A 38 2.62 -3.97 14.09
CA GLN A 38 2.74 -5.43 13.98
C GLN A 38 3.16 -5.84 12.57
N ALA A 39 2.55 -5.27 11.53
CA ALA A 39 2.92 -5.50 10.14
C ALA A 39 4.38 -5.07 9.86
N LYS A 40 4.78 -3.91 10.38
CA LYS A 40 6.17 -3.41 10.29
C LYS A 40 7.15 -4.37 10.95
N GLN A 41 6.85 -4.82 12.17
CA GLN A 41 7.70 -5.74 12.94
C GLN A 41 7.82 -7.11 12.27
N ARG A 42 6.73 -7.60 11.69
CA ARG A 42 6.70 -8.85 10.91
C ARG A 42 7.23 -8.70 9.49
N ASN A 43 7.54 -7.47 9.08
CA ASN A 43 7.91 -7.12 7.71
C ASN A 43 6.93 -7.66 6.66
N ALA A 44 5.64 -7.74 7.01
CA ALA A 44 4.60 -8.36 6.21
C ALA A 44 3.50 -7.36 5.90
N ILE A 45 3.11 -7.25 4.64
CA ILE A 45 2.07 -6.35 4.16
C ILE A 45 0.79 -7.16 3.96
N PRO A 46 -0.29 -6.92 4.73
CA PRO A 46 -1.54 -7.63 4.55
C PRO A 46 -2.15 -7.34 3.17
N GLN A 47 -2.59 -8.38 2.45
CA GLN A 47 -3.32 -8.23 1.18
C GLN A 47 -4.55 -7.33 1.33
N LYS A 48 -5.22 -7.37 2.50
CA LYS A 48 -6.35 -6.49 2.82
C LYS A 48 -6.02 -5.00 2.62
N TRP A 49 -4.79 -4.59 2.91
CA TRP A 49 -4.39 -3.20 2.74
C TRP A 49 -4.19 -2.83 1.28
N LEU A 50 -3.59 -3.73 0.51
CA LEU A 50 -3.44 -3.57 -0.93
C LEU A 50 -4.82 -3.41 -1.59
N HIS A 51 -5.78 -4.26 -1.21
CA HIS A 51 -7.16 -4.18 -1.70
C HIS A 51 -7.87 -2.90 -1.25
N ALA A 52 -7.68 -2.47 0.01
CA ALA A 52 -8.26 -1.23 0.49
C ALA A 52 -7.75 -0.03 -0.31
N LEU A 53 -6.43 0.08 -0.49
CA LEU A 53 -5.82 1.16 -1.28
C LEU A 53 -6.21 1.10 -2.76
N ALA A 54 -6.29 -0.11 -3.33
CA ALA A 54 -6.77 -0.31 -4.69
C ALA A 54 -8.23 0.15 -4.85
N ARG A 55 -9.09 -0.12 -3.85
CA ARG A 55 -10.51 0.24 -3.89
C ARG A 55 -10.73 1.73 -3.63
N ASP A 56 -10.03 2.32 -2.68
CA ASP A 56 -10.23 3.72 -2.27
C ASP A 56 -9.55 4.71 -3.22
N TYR A 57 -8.37 4.36 -3.74
CA TYR A 57 -7.54 5.26 -4.56
C TYR A 57 -7.28 4.76 -5.99
N GLY A 58 -7.63 3.51 -6.32
CA GLY A 58 -7.38 2.95 -7.66
C GLY A 58 -5.93 2.49 -7.91
N TYR A 59 -5.13 2.29 -6.85
CA TYR A 59 -3.75 1.83 -6.99
C TYR A 59 -3.66 0.32 -7.30
N SER A 60 -2.62 -0.08 -8.04
CA SER A 60 -2.32 -1.49 -8.28
C SER A 60 -1.75 -2.16 -7.03
N ALA A 61 -2.34 -3.29 -6.60
CA ALA A 61 -1.82 -4.11 -5.49
C ALA A 61 -0.35 -4.53 -5.73
N ARG A 62 0.01 -4.87 -6.97
CA ARG A 62 1.38 -5.25 -7.35
C ARG A 62 2.38 -4.11 -7.20
N TRP A 63 1.98 -2.90 -7.60
CA TRP A 63 2.79 -1.69 -7.44
C TRP A 63 2.94 -1.30 -5.96
N LEU A 64 1.90 -1.49 -5.16
CA LEU A 64 2.00 -1.28 -3.73
C LEU A 64 3.01 -2.27 -3.11
N GLU A 65 2.89 -3.57 -3.40
CA GLU A 65 3.72 -4.61 -2.82
C GLU A 65 5.20 -4.55 -3.25
N SER A 66 5.47 -4.58 -4.56
CA SER A 66 6.85 -4.58 -5.08
C SER A 66 7.29 -3.21 -5.60
N GLY A 67 6.38 -2.35 -6.01
CA GLY A 67 6.71 -1.13 -6.76
C GLY A 67 6.83 -1.35 -8.24
N ASP A 68 6.53 -2.57 -8.65
CA ASP A 68 6.68 -3.04 -10.01
C ASP A 68 5.39 -2.80 -10.78
N GLY A 69 5.54 -2.23 -11.97
CA GLY A 69 4.42 -1.93 -12.87
C GLY A 69 3.72 -0.59 -12.62
N PRO A 70 2.54 -0.39 -13.22
CA PRO A 70 1.84 0.89 -13.22
C PRO A 70 1.19 1.20 -11.87
N LYS A 71 1.39 2.44 -11.39
CA LYS A 71 0.88 2.94 -10.11
C LYS A 71 -0.63 2.79 -9.97
N HIS A 72 -1.36 3.18 -11.00
CA HIS A 72 -2.79 2.97 -11.08
C HIS A 72 -3.03 1.67 -11.83
N ALA A 73 -3.99 0.88 -11.35
CA ALA A 73 -4.54 -0.19 -12.15
C ALA A 73 -5.32 0.51 -13.26
N GLY A 74 -4.60 0.90 -14.31
CA GLY A 74 -5.18 1.48 -15.50
C GLY A 74 -6.27 0.51 -15.90
N THR A 75 -7.51 0.97 -15.81
CA THR A 75 -8.66 0.26 -16.32
C THR A 75 -8.30 0.05 -17.78
N SER A 76 -7.85 -1.16 -18.13
CA SER A 76 -7.85 -1.56 -19.52
C SER A 76 -9.32 -1.60 -19.84
N CYS A 77 -9.80 -0.49 -20.37
CA CYS A 77 -11.04 -0.42 -21.09
C CYS A 77 -11.03 -1.60 -22.07
N HIS A 78 -11.98 -2.51 -21.84
CA HIS A 78 -12.72 -3.28 -22.83
C HIS A 78 -11.95 -3.80 -24.07
N GLU A 79 -11.90 -5.12 -24.23
CA GLU A 79 -12.05 -5.72 -25.57
C GLU A 79 -13.06 -6.88 -25.51
N PRO A 80 -13.91 -7.03 -26.56
CA PRO A 80 -15.11 -7.87 -26.61
C PRO A 80 -14.86 -9.37 -26.83
#